data_AF-A0A939JJ61-F1
#
_entry.id   AF-A0A939JJ61-F1
#
_cell.length_a   1.000
_cell.length_b   1.000
_cell.length_c   1.000
_cell.angle_alpha   90.00
_cell.angle_beta   90.00
_cell.angle_gamma   90.00
#
_symmetry.space_group_name_H-M   'P 1'
#
loop_
_entity.id
_entity.type
_entity.pdbx_description
1 polymer ?
#
loop_
_entity_poly.entity_id
_entity_poly.type
_entity_poly.pdbx_seq_one_letter_code
_entity_poly.pdbx_strand_id
1 'polypeptide(L)'
;MSSHVGLNVHSSPSMSARVTRVLAYQQLVLLSCKVSGPSVGGNRVWYNLADGGWVSARYVDNLSAVPTCNSGGGSGGARAQGRVTSRTELHVRKDASTASAYVKDLKPGSIIPLYCKKNGQSVGGNSLWYMLGDGSGWVSARYVDNFSIVPYC
;
A
#
# COMPACT_ATOMS: atom_id res chain seq x y z
N MET A 1 35.05 -8.35 -8.58
CA MET A 1 34.24 -8.62 -9.79
C MET A 1 32.80 -8.27 -9.46
N SER A 2 32.35 -7.08 -9.85
CA SER A 2 31.03 -6.52 -9.50
C SER A 2 30.01 -6.95 -10.54
N SER A 3 29.35 -8.10 -10.33
CA SER A 3 28.23 -8.49 -11.16
C SER A 3 27.02 -7.64 -10.75
N HIS A 4 26.61 -6.73 -11.63
CA HIS A 4 25.45 -5.86 -11.47
C HIS A 4 24.17 -6.68 -11.73
N VAL A 5 23.97 -7.73 -10.92
CA VAL A 5 22.81 -8.61 -11.03
C VAL A 5 21.62 -7.86 -10.47
N GLY A 6 20.57 -7.70 -11.27
CA GLY A 6 19.35 -7.06 -10.84
C GLY A 6 18.69 -7.78 -9.65
N LEU A 7 17.90 -7.05 -8.87
CA LEU A 7 17.25 -7.57 -7.68
C LEU A 7 15.91 -8.24 -8.05
N ASN A 8 15.78 -9.53 -7.75
CA ASN A 8 14.55 -10.27 -8.00
C ASN A 8 13.41 -9.80 -7.10
N VAL A 9 12.27 -9.52 -7.73
CA VAL A 9 10.99 -9.27 -7.06
C VAL A 9 10.21 -10.57 -7.06
N HIS A 10 9.78 -11.00 -5.88
CA HIS A 10 9.06 -12.25 -5.65
C HIS A 10 7.55 -12.02 -5.45
N SER A 11 6.72 -13.03 -5.71
CA SER A 11 5.27 -12.97 -5.49
C SER A 11 4.86 -12.97 -4.00
N SER A 12 5.74 -13.47 -3.13
CA SER A 12 5.56 -13.55 -1.67
C SER A 12 6.93 -13.40 -0.98
N PRO A 13 7.01 -13.11 0.34
CA PRO A 13 8.27 -12.82 1.04
C PRO A 13 9.10 -14.09 1.29
N SER A 14 9.57 -14.73 0.22
CA SER A 14 10.37 -15.96 0.25
C SER A 14 11.22 -16.08 -1.01
N MET A 15 12.42 -16.65 -0.88
CA MET A 15 13.26 -16.98 -2.03
C MET A 15 12.66 -18.08 -2.92
N SER A 16 11.79 -18.93 -2.35
CA SER A 16 11.10 -20.00 -3.09
C SER A 16 9.89 -19.49 -3.86
N ALA A 17 9.45 -18.25 -3.61
CA ALA A 17 8.32 -17.66 -4.31
C ALA A 17 8.68 -17.31 -5.75
N ARG A 18 7.70 -17.34 -6.65
CA ARG A 18 7.90 -17.04 -8.07
C ARG A 18 8.48 -15.63 -8.24
N VAL A 19 9.52 -15.51 -9.06
CA VAL A 19 10.04 -14.19 -9.48
C VAL A 19 9.03 -13.57 -10.46
N THR A 20 8.53 -12.39 -10.12
CA THR A 20 7.57 -11.63 -10.94
C THR A 20 8.28 -10.68 -11.89
N ARG A 21 9.38 -10.05 -11.46
CA ARG A 21 10.24 -9.18 -12.26
C ARG A 21 11.62 -9.00 -11.62
N VAL A 22 12.51 -8.29 -12.32
CA VAL A 22 13.86 -7.97 -11.85
C VAL A 22 14.05 -6.44 -11.87
N LEU A 23 14.52 -5.87 -10.76
CA LEU A 23 14.88 -4.45 -10.65
C LEU A 23 16.33 -4.24 -11.11
N ALA A 24 16.59 -3.15 -11.81
CA ALA A 24 17.95 -2.76 -12.15
C ALA A 24 18.75 -2.34 -10.89
N TYR A 25 20.08 -2.42 -10.99
CA TYR A 25 20.96 -1.92 -9.94
C TYR A 25 20.70 -0.42 -9.67
N GLN A 26 20.61 -0.02 -8.40
CA GLN A 26 20.27 1.34 -7.95
C GLN A 26 18.91 1.87 -8.41
N GLN A 27 18.02 1.02 -8.93
CA GLN A 27 16.67 1.44 -9.27
C GLN A 27 15.92 1.88 -8.01
N LEU A 28 15.40 3.11 -8.03
CA LEU A 28 14.53 3.61 -6.98
C LEU A 28 13.18 2.89 -7.02
N VAL A 29 12.76 2.40 -5.86
CA VAL A 29 11.47 1.75 -5.67
C VAL A 29 10.78 2.31 -4.44
N LEU A 30 9.45 2.32 -4.46
CA LEU A 30 8.65 2.75 -3.33
C LEU A 30 8.31 1.54 -2.47
N LEU A 31 8.64 1.62 -1.19
CA LEU A 31 8.39 0.56 -0.22
C LEU A 31 7.03 0.81 0.44
N SER A 32 6.18 -0.20 0.43
CA SER A 32 4.85 -0.15 1.06
C SER A 32 4.93 -0.54 2.54
N CYS A 33 5.50 -1.70 2.85
CA CYS A 33 5.65 -2.18 4.22
C CYS A 33 6.71 -3.30 4.31
N LYS A 34 7.06 -3.72 5.54
CA LYS A 34 8.03 -4.80 5.81
C LYS A 34 7.44 -5.96 6.62
N VAL A 35 7.90 -7.18 6.34
CA VAL A 35 7.61 -8.40 7.13
C VAL A 35 8.89 -9.11 7.53
N SER A 36 8.79 -9.99 8.52
CA SER A 36 9.81 -10.99 8.80
C SER A 36 9.54 -12.25 7.97
N GLY A 37 10.59 -12.84 7.40
CA GLY A 37 10.50 -14.02 6.55
C GLY A 37 11.80 -14.84 6.56
N PRO A 38 11.97 -15.77 5.60
CA PRO A 38 13.19 -16.54 5.44
C PRO A 38 14.42 -15.62 5.29
N SER A 39 15.52 -16.00 5.93
CA SER A 39 16.75 -15.21 5.94
C SER A 39 17.45 -15.24 4.59
N VAL A 40 17.81 -14.08 4.07
CA VAL A 40 18.67 -13.91 2.89
C VAL A 40 19.95 -13.22 3.34
N GLY A 41 21.08 -13.91 3.27
CA GLY A 41 22.37 -13.35 3.67
C GLY A 41 22.40 -12.80 5.11
N GLY A 42 21.68 -13.46 6.02
CA GLY A 42 21.58 -13.08 7.44
C GLY A 42 20.45 -12.08 7.76
N ASN A 43 19.75 -11.53 6.76
CA ASN A 43 18.66 -10.58 6.96
C ASN A 43 17.29 -11.26 6.74
N ARG A 44 16.42 -11.21 7.75
CA ARG A 44 15.06 -11.78 7.73
C ARG A 44 13.98 -10.81 7.26
N VAL A 45 14.33 -9.56 6.97
CA VAL A 45 13.36 -8.55 6.59
C VAL A 45 13.10 -8.61 5.08
N TRP A 46 11.82 -8.57 4.72
CA TRP A 46 11.34 -8.48 3.35
C TRP A 46 10.48 -7.24 3.19
N TYR A 47 10.68 -6.50 2.09
CA TYR A 47 9.89 -5.33 1.75
C TYR A 47 8.86 -5.67 0.68
N ASN A 48 7.62 -5.22 0.89
CA ASN A 48 6.60 -5.16 -0.15
C ASN A 48 6.77 -3.84 -0.92
N LEU A 49 6.82 -3.92 -2.25
CA LEU A 49 6.88 -2.75 -3.11
C LEU A 49 5.47 -2.14 -3.29
N ALA A 50 5.38 -0.83 -3.44
CA ALA A 50 4.09 -0.13 -3.61
C ALA A 50 3.37 -0.50 -4.93
N ASP A 51 4.13 -0.87 -5.95
CA ASP A 51 3.65 -1.42 -7.21
C ASP A 51 3.46 -2.96 -7.17
N GLY A 52 3.68 -3.57 -6.00
CA GLY A 52 3.49 -4.98 -5.73
C GLY A 52 4.74 -5.84 -5.90
N GLY A 53 4.78 -6.91 -5.11
CA GLY A 53 5.87 -7.88 -5.07
C GLY A 53 6.82 -7.64 -3.90
N TRP A 54 7.67 -8.62 -3.61
CA TRP A 54 8.50 -8.67 -2.42
C TRP A 54 9.98 -8.73 -2.77
N VAL A 55 10.78 -7.93 -2.10
CA VAL A 55 12.25 -7.94 -2.23
C VAL A 55 12.89 -8.13 -0.87
N SER A 56 14.06 -8.77 -0.85
CA SER A 56 14.83 -8.89 0.39
C SER A 56 15.41 -7.54 0.80
N ALA A 57 15.22 -7.15 2.06
CA ALA A 57 15.83 -5.95 2.63
C ALA A 57 17.36 -6.01 2.66
N ARG A 58 17.96 -7.18 2.43
CA ARG A 58 19.42 -7.33 2.36
C ARG A 58 20.05 -6.47 1.26
N TYR A 59 19.31 -6.16 0.20
CA TYR A 59 19.80 -5.49 -1.00
C TYR A 59 19.08 -4.17 -1.29
N VAL A 60 18.40 -3.60 -0.29
CA VAL A 60 17.64 -2.36 -0.43
C VAL A 60 18.09 -1.37 0.63
N ASP A 61 18.56 -0.21 0.18
CA ASP A 61 18.87 0.92 1.06
C ASP A 61 17.59 1.73 1.33
N ASN A 62 17.32 1.99 2.60
CA ASN A 62 16.12 2.73 3.00
C ASN A 62 16.41 4.23 3.05
N LEU A 63 15.58 5.01 2.37
CA LEU A 63 15.59 6.48 2.44
C LEU A 63 14.69 7.01 3.58
N SER A 64 13.79 6.19 4.11
CA SER A 64 12.86 6.54 5.19
C SER A 64 12.46 5.31 6.02
N ALA A 65 11.82 5.53 7.17
CA ALA A 65 11.29 4.46 8.00
C ALA A 65 10.19 3.67 7.26
N VAL A 66 10.36 2.36 7.15
CA VAL A 66 9.37 1.46 6.52
C VAL A 66 8.50 0.82 7.60
N PRO A 67 7.16 1.01 7.57
CA PRO A 67 6.25 0.42 8.55
C PRO A 67 6.18 -1.11 8.41
N THR A 68 5.91 -1.81 9.50
CA THR A 68 5.62 -3.25 9.45
C THR A 68 4.26 -3.49 8.80
N CYS A 69 4.16 -4.50 7.94
CA CYS A 69 2.86 -4.90 7.42
C CYS A 69 2.01 -5.40 8.59
N ASN A 70 0.76 -4.95 8.70
CA ASN A 70 -0.14 -5.48 9.72
C ASN A 70 -0.46 -6.93 9.37
N SER A 71 0.10 -7.87 10.15
CA SER A 71 -0.22 -9.30 10.12
C SER A 71 -1.61 -9.54 10.72
N GLY A 72 -2.66 -9.12 9.99
CA GLY A 72 -4.06 -9.45 10.26
C GLY A 72 -4.64 -10.10 9.02
N GLY A 73 -4.78 -11.43 9.05
CA GLY A 73 -5.26 -12.23 7.94
C GLY A 73 -6.69 -11.89 7.52
N GLY A 74 -6.90 -11.84 6.21
CA GLY A 74 -8.20 -11.67 5.58
C GLY A 74 -8.02 -11.47 4.08
N SER A 75 -8.17 -12.55 3.32
CA SER A 75 -8.10 -12.59 1.86
C SER A 75 -9.04 -11.54 1.24
N GLY A 76 -8.45 -10.50 0.64
CA GLY A 76 -9.21 -9.44 -0.05
C GLY A 76 -8.47 -8.11 -0.13
N GLY A 77 -7.51 -8.01 -1.05
CA GLY A 77 -7.45 -6.81 -1.89
C GLY A 77 -6.76 -5.52 -1.42
N ALA A 78 -6.48 -5.28 -0.14
CA ALA A 78 -5.82 -4.03 0.26
C ALA A 78 -4.40 -3.93 -0.32
N ARG A 79 -4.14 -2.93 -1.18
CA ARG A 79 -2.84 -2.69 -1.85
C ARG A 79 -2.01 -1.59 -1.18
N ALA A 80 -2.65 -0.76 -0.36
CA ALA A 80 -2.03 0.34 0.35
C ALA A 80 -2.71 0.57 1.72
N GLN A 81 -2.16 1.49 2.51
CA GLN A 81 -2.76 1.97 3.75
C GLN A 81 -2.75 3.49 3.78
N GLY A 82 -3.68 4.07 4.53
CA GLY A 82 -3.69 5.50 4.80
C GLY A 82 -4.27 5.84 6.16
N ARG A 83 -3.98 7.05 6.64
CA ARG A 83 -4.50 7.60 7.88
C ARG A 83 -5.60 8.61 7.58
N VAL A 84 -6.73 8.48 8.27
CA VAL A 84 -7.80 9.48 8.20
C VAL A 84 -7.33 10.79 8.83
N THR A 85 -7.30 11.87 8.04
CA THR A 85 -6.87 13.21 8.48
C THR A 85 -8.02 14.20 8.65
N SER A 86 -9.26 13.75 8.42
CA SER A 86 -10.46 14.52 8.75
C SER A 86 -10.49 14.93 10.23
N ARG A 87 -10.98 16.13 10.51
CA ARG A 87 -11.21 16.62 11.89
C ARG A 87 -12.43 15.98 12.53
N THR A 88 -13.38 15.53 11.72
CA THR A 88 -14.61 14.84 12.11
C THR A 88 -14.65 13.45 11.50
N GLU A 89 -15.66 12.66 11.85
CA GLU A 89 -15.88 11.35 11.24
C GLU A 89 -15.92 11.45 9.71
N LEU A 90 -15.14 10.57 9.06
CA LEU A 90 -15.06 10.51 7.60
C LEU A 90 -16.08 9.51 7.09
N HIS A 91 -17.07 10.00 6.37
CA HIS A 91 -18.12 9.19 5.80
C HIS A 91 -17.62 8.33 4.63
N VAL A 92 -17.87 7.03 4.72
CA VAL A 92 -17.69 6.07 3.62
C VAL A 92 -18.95 6.08 2.76
N ARG A 93 -18.75 6.20 1.44
CA ARG A 93 -19.80 6.29 0.43
C ARG A 93 -19.81 5.03 -0.43
N LYS A 94 -20.97 4.67 -0.97
CA LYS A 94 -21.10 3.49 -1.84
C LYS A 94 -20.35 3.63 -3.17
N ASP A 95 -20.17 4.87 -3.64
CA ASP A 95 -19.41 5.23 -4.84
C ASP A 95 -18.59 6.51 -4.59
N ALA A 96 -17.75 6.91 -5.53
CA ALA A 96 -16.87 8.08 -5.50
C ALA A 96 -17.62 9.42 -5.67
N SER A 97 -18.67 9.61 -4.88
CA SER A 97 -19.52 10.80 -4.86
C SER A 97 -20.08 11.00 -3.45
N THR A 98 -20.19 12.27 -3.02
CA THR A 98 -20.82 12.60 -1.73
C THR A 98 -22.33 12.41 -1.76
N ALA A 99 -22.93 12.36 -2.94
CA ALA A 99 -24.34 12.07 -3.15
C ALA A 99 -24.66 10.56 -3.08
N SER A 100 -23.64 9.70 -3.15
CA SER A 100 -23.84 8.25 -3.01
C SER A 100 -24.27 7.87 -1.60
N ALA A 101 -24.95 6.72 -1.52
CA ALA A 101 -25.44 6.17 -0.26
C ALA A 101 -24.31 6.10 0.78
N TYR A 102 -24.63 6.54 2.00
CA TYR A 102 -23.77 6.38 3.16
C TYR A 102 -23.64 4.89 3.50
N VAL A 103 -22.43 4.48 3.89
CA VAL A 103 -22.14 3.09 4.29
C VAL A 103 -21.80 3.00 5.77
N LYS A 104 -20.80 3.76 6.21
CA LYS A 104 -20.28 3.77 7.60
C LYS A 104 -19.39 4.98 7.84
N ASP A 105 -18.99 5.17 9.09
CA ASP A 105 -18.04 6.20 9.51
C ASP A 105 -16.66 5.65 9.83
N LEU A 106 -15.64 6.49 9.58
CA LEU A 106 -14.27 6.25 10.00
C LEU A 106 -13.84 7.33 10.97
N LYS A 107 -13.25 6.92 12.10
CA LYS A 107 -12.81 7.85 13.13
C LYS A 107 -11.56 8.63 12.67
N PRO A 108 -11.44 9.92 13.02
CA PRO A 108 -10.22 10.70 12.85
C PRO A 108 -8.97 9.95 13.34
N GLY A 109 -7.90 9.99 12.56
CA GLY A 109 -6.61 9.38 12.89
C GLY A 109 -6.53 7.86 12.72
N SER A 110 -7.62 7.19 12.36
CA SER A 110 -7.63 5.74 12.12
C SER A 110 -6.77 5.37 10.91
N ILE A 111 -6.07 4.24 11.01
CA ILE A 111 -5.36 3.63 9.87
C ILE A 111 -6.32 2.69 9.15
N ILE A 112 -6.54 2.95 7.87
CA ILE A 112 -7.44 2.18 7.01
C ILE A 112 -6.68 1.48 5.89
N PRO A 113 -7.03 0.23 5.57
CA PRO A 113 -6.55 -0.42 4.36
C PRO A 113 -7.24 0.19 3.12
N LEU A 114 -6.47 0.38 2.04
CA LEU A 114 -6.93 0.94 0.78
C LEU A 114 -6.68 -0.07 -0.35
N TYR A 115 -7.68 -0.26 -1.21
CA TYR A 115 -7.60 -1.19 -2.35
C TYR A 115 -7.06 -0.50 -3.60
N CYS A 116 -7.77 0.50 -4.11
CA CYS A 116 -7.39 1.27 -5.29
C CYS A 116 -7.98 2.68 -5.24
N LYS A 117 -7.60 3.53 -6.19
CA LYS A 117 -8.11 4.89 -6.35
C LYS A 117 -8.79 5.12 -7.69
N LYS A 118 -9.78 6.00 -7.73
CA LYS A 118 -10.38 6.48 -8.99
C LYS A 118 -10.75 7.95 -8.90
N ASN A 119 -11.01 8.57 -10.04
CA ASN A 119 -11.59 9.90 -10.10
C ASN A 119 -13.10 9.85 -9.84
N GLY A 120 -13.61 10.85 -9.14
CA GLY A 120 -15.02 11.01 -8.82
C GLY A 120 -15.36 12.47 -8.56
N GLN A 121 -16.40 12.71 -7.76
CA GLN A 121 -16.81 14.06 -7.40
C GLN A 121 -15.67 14.81 -6.70
N SER A 122 -15.44 16.06 -7.08
CA SER A 122 -14.44 16.91 -6.41
C SER A 122 -14.93 17.30 -5.01
N VAL A 123 -14.09 17.04 -4.01
CA VAL A 123 -14.33 17.41 -2.61
C VAL A 123 -13.16 18.28 -2.15
N GLY A 124 -13.43 19.55 -1.85
CA GLY A 124 -12.41 20.49 -1.41
C GLY A 124 -11.24 20.62 -2.39
N GLY A 125 -11.52 20.57 -3.70
CA GLY A 125 -10.52 20.66 -4.77
C GLY A 125 -9.82 19.35 -5.14
N ASN A 126 -10.15 18.22 -4.49
CA ASN A 126 -9.57 16.92 -4.80
C ASN A 126 -10.64 15.95 -5.35
N SER A 127 -10.45 15.46 -6.58
CA SER A 127 -11.34 14.52 -7.25
C SER A 127 -10.99 13.05 -7.05
N LEU A 128 -9.94 12.74 -6.29
CA LEU A 128 -9.55 11.36 -6.01
C LEU A 128 -10.36 10.78 -4.87
N TRP A 129 -10.71 9.51 -5.04
CA TRP A 129 -11.39 8.69 -4.06
C TRP A 129 -10.66 7.37 -3.88
N TYR A 130 -10.58 6.89 -2.65
CA TYR A 130 -9.98 5.62 -2.29
C TYR A 130 -11.06 4.59 -1.93
N MET A 131 -10.96 3.40 -2.51
CA MET A 131 -11.77 2.26 -2.07
C MET A 131 -11.12 1.62 -0.86
N LEU A 132 -11.92 1.30 0.16
CA LEU A 132 -11.45 0.57 1.34
C LEU A 132 -10.98 -0.83 0.93
N GLY A 133 -9.99 -1.35 1.67
CA GLY A 133 -9.38 -2.65 1.41
C GLY A 133 -10.37 -3.80 1.41
N ASP A 134 -11.39 -3.72 2.26
CA ASP A 134 -12.50 -4.68 2.38
C ASP A 134 -13.55 -4.55 1.25
N GLY A 135 -13.39 -3.58 0.33
CA GLY A 135 -14.36 -3.30 -0.73
C GLY A 135 -15.69 -2.72 -0.23
N SER A 136 -15.77 -2.29 1.04
CA SER A 136 -17.02 -1.82 1.63
C SER A 136 -17.51 -0.48 1.08
N GLY A 137 -16.61 0.35 0.55
CA GLY A 137 -16.97 1.62 -0.07
C GLY A 137 -15.77 2.53 -0.33
N TRP A 138 -16.09 3.79 -0.63
CA TRP A 138 -15.20 4.83 -1.10
C TRP A 138 -15.12 5.99 -0.10
N VAL A 139 -13.93 6.57 0.02
CA VAL A 139 -13.67 7.76 0.84
C VAL A 139 -12.93 8.80 0.01
N SER A 140 -13.17 10.08 0.27
CA SER A 140 -12.45 11.14 -0.42
C SER A 140 -10.98 11.14 -0.02
N ALA A 141 -10.07 11.12 -1.01
CA ALA A 141 -8.64 11.22 -0.80
C ALA A 141 -8.23 12.56 -0.16
N ARG A 142 -9.13 13.56 -0.18
CA ARG A 142 -8.91 14.85 0.49
C ARG A 142 -8.64 14.71 2.00
N TYR A 143 -9.15 13.64 2.61
CA TYR A 143 -9.15 13.41 4.06
C TYR A 143 -8.41 12.13 4.47
N VAL A 144 -7.54 11.62 3.61
CA VAL A 144 -6.75 10.41 3.86
C VAL A 144 -5.32 10.63 3.40
N ASP A 145 -4.37 10.55 4.32
CA ASP A 145 -2.95 10.54 4.00
C ASP A 145 -2.51 9.09 3.73
N ASN A 146 -2.26 8.76 2.48
CA ASN A 146 -1.76 7.43 2.11
C ASN A 146 -0.27 7.29 2.43
N PHE A 147 0.12 6.15 3.04
CA PHE A 147 1.52 5.86 3.38
C PHE A 147 2.32 5.31 2.20
N SER A 148 1.62 4.78 1.20
CA SER A 148 2.21 4.25 -0.03
C SER A 148 1.31 4.58 -1.22
N ILE A 149 1.82 4.44 -2.44
CA ILE A 149 1.03 4.71 -3.63
C ILE A 149 -0.19 3.80 -3.66
N VAL A 150 -1.36 4.42 -3.72
CA VAL A 150 -2.61 3.71 -4.01
C VAL A 150 -2.71 3.56 -5.53
N PRO A 151 -2.76 2.33 -6.08
CA PRO A 151 -2.87 2.12 -7.52
C PRO A 151 -4.25 2.53 -8.02
N TYR A 152 -4.32 2.92 -9.29
CA TYR A 152 -5.62 3.13 -9.93
C TYR A 152 -6.39 1.82 -10.06
N CYS A 153 -7.71 1.93 -9.96
CA CYS A 153 -8.62 1.02 -10.64
C CYS A 153 -8.70 1.51 -12.10
#